data_AF-A0A5J4E684-F1
#
_entry.id   AF-A0A5J4E684-F1
#
_cell.length_a   1.000
_cell.length_b   1.000
_cell.length_c   1.000
_cell.angle_alpha   90.00
_cell.angle_beta   90.00
_cell.angle_gamma   90.00
#
_symmetry.space_group_name_H-M   'P 1'
#
loop_
_entity.id
_entity.type
_entity.pdbx_description
1 polymer ?
#
loop_
_entity_poly.entity_id
_entity_poly.type
_entity_poly.pdbx_seq_one_letter_code
_entity_poly.pdbx_strand_id
1 'polypeptide(L)'
;MKIIKTASTLILATIFMSSIAMAASETLAEKLSKSVIMIEVEVNSCNADAAIFCPGLPLNSQKSFMCLTAYEDNLSTACKLGIAEAAMTLEMGMMAIDYSIKACEADADKFCLNVEAGEGRIVSCLVKNEAKLASRCVNALKETGLWELGVK
;
A
#
# COMPACT_ATOMS: atom_id res chain seq x y z
N MET A 1 24.47 -68.81 21.09
CA MET A 1 24.37 -67.60 21.93
C MET A 1 23.42 -66.63 21.24
N LYS A 2 22.24 -66.38 21.85
CA LYS A 2 21.28 -65.26 21.69
C LYS A 2 21.11 -64.65 20.29
N ILE A 3 20.07 -64.98 19.52
CA ILE A 3 18.66 -64.50 19.57
C ILE A 3 18.57 -62.99 19.27
N ILE A 4 17.57 -62.60 18.45
CA ILE A 4 16.94 -61.27 18.30
C ILE A 4 17.66 -60.37 17.25
N LYS A 5 17.11 -59.94 16.11
CA LYS A 5 15.75 -59.46 15.82
C LYS A 5 15.43 -59.57 14.33
N THR A 6 14.47 -60.43 14.03
CA THR A 6 13.55 -60.31 12.90
C THR A 6 12.76 -59.00 13.04
N ALA A 7 12.98 -58.05 12.16
CA ALA A 7 12.03 -56.96 11.85
C ALA A 7 12.31 -56.45 10.43
N SER A 8 12.47 -57.41 9.51
CA SER A 8 12.39 -57.16 8.08
C SER A 8 10.92 -57.09 7.71
N THR A 9 10.60 -56.29 6.68
CA THR A 9 9.29 -56.21 5.99
C THR A 9 8.12 -55.56 6.74
N LEU A 10 8.17 -54.24 6.99
CA LEU A 10 6.94 -53.42 7.07
C LEU A 10 7.18 -51.93 6.76
N ILE A 11 7.94 -51.62 5.69
CA ILE A 11 8.09 -50.24 5.19
C ILE A 11 7.80 -50.25 3.69
N LEU A 12 6.53 -50.48 3.34
CA LEU A 12 6.06 -50.42 1.95
C LEU A 12 4.60 -49.92 1.89
N ALA A 13 4.28 -48.77 2.49
CA ALA A 13 2.92 -48.22 2.37
C ALA A 13 2.72 -46.71 2.68
N THR A 14 3.73 -45.84 2.75
CA THR A 14 3.49 -44.43 3.17
C THR A 14 3.97 -43.33 2.21
N ILE A 15 4.38 -43.65 0.99
CA ILE A 15 4.72 -42.63 -0.03
C ILE A 15 3.50 -42.38 -0.93
N PHE A 16 2.43 -41.79 -0.38
CA PHE A 16 1.33 -41.20 -1.16
C PHE A 16 0.60 -40.11 -0.37
N MET A 17 1.35 -39.24 0.31
CA MET A 17 0.88 -37.90 0.62
C MET A 17 1.64 -36.94 -0.29
N SER A 18 1.27 -36.94 -1.56
CA SER A 18 1.53 -35.79 -2.43
C SER A 18 1.01 -34.57 -1.69
N SER A 19 1.93 -33.72 -1.26
CA SER A 19 1.64 -32.42 -0.71
C SER A 19 0.85 -31.67 -1.78
N ILE A 20 -0.48 -31.64 -1.66
CA ILE A 20 -1.26 -30.59 -2.28
C ILE A 20 -0.83 -29.35 -1.50
N ALA A 21 0.24 -28.70 -1.97
CA ALA A 21 0.48 -27.31 -1.68
C ALA A 21 -0.74 -26.59 -2.23
N MET A 22 -1.75 -26.40 -1.37
CA MET A 22 -2.78 -25.42 -1.62
C MET A 22 -2.01 -24.11 -1.71
N ALA A 23 -1.78 -23.61 -2.92
CA ALA A 23 -1.46 -22.21 -3.10
C ALA A 23 -2.69 -21.46 -2.56
N ALA A 24 -2.65 -21.10 -1.28
CA ALA A 24 -3.62 -20.19 -0.71
C ALA A 24 -3.51 -18.92 -1.55
N SER A 25 -4.58 -18.57 -2.26
CA SER A 25 -4.64 -17.27 -2.91
C SER A 25 -4.50 -16.21 -1.82
N GLU A 26 -3.43 -15.43 -1.86
CA GLU A 26 -3.18 -14.32 -0.92
C GLU A 26 -4.40 -13.40 -0.88
N THR A 27 -4.79 -12.95 0.32
CA THR A 27 -5.89 -11.98 0.48
C THR A 27 -5.51 -10.63 -0.11
N LEU A 28 -6.50 -9.77 -0.38
CA LEU A 28 -6.21 -8.41 -0.83
C LEU A 28 -5.36 -7.65 0.20
N ALA A 29 -5.64 -7.81 1.50
CA ALA A 29 -4.86 -7.19 2.57
C ALA A 29 -3.36 -7.59 2.49
N GLU A 30 -3.07 -8.87 2.21
CA GLU A 30 -1.70 -9.35 2.05
C GLU A 30 -1.02 -8.73 0.83
N LYS A 31 -1.73 -8.64 -0.31
CA LYS A 31 -1.22 -8.00 -1.54
C LYS A 31 -0.91 -6.51 -1.34
N LEU A 32 -1.79 -5.80 -0.64
CA LEU A 32 -1.63 -4.37 -0.36
C LEU A 32 -0.48 -4.13 0.61
N SER A 33 -0.29 -4.99 1.62
CA SER A 33 0.80 -4.85 2.59
C SER A 33 2.21 -4.94 1.97
N LYS A 34 2.32 -5.63 0.83
CA LYS A 34 3.57 -5.78 0.07
C LYS A 34 3.84 -4.63 -0.91
N SER A 35 2.86 -3.75 -1.11
CA SER A 35 2.95 -2.64 -2.07
C SER A 35 3.59 -1.42 -1.40
N VAL A 36 4.77 -1.00 -1.88
CA VAL A 36 5.42 0.24 -1.43
C VAL A 36 4.87 1.40 -2.25
N ILE A 37 4.31 2.40 -1.58
CA ILE A 37 3.83 3.64 -2.21
C ILE A 37 4.95 4.67 -2.10
N MET A 38 5.54 5.06 -3.24
CA MET A 38 6.44 6.22 -3.29
C MET A 38 5.60 7.47 -3.52
N ILE A 39 5.52 8.34 -2.53
CA ILE A 39 4.83 9.62 -2.63
C ILE A 39 5.88 10.70 -2.80
N GLU A 40 5.86 11.37 -3.96
CA GLU A 40 6.68 12.56 -4.19
C GLU A 40 5.93 13.78 -3.65
N VAL A 41 6.49 14.38 -2.61
CA VAL A 41 5.91 15.57 -1.96
C VAL A 41 6.77 16.76 -2.33
N GLU A 42 6.19 17.67 -3.12
CA GLU A 42 6.86 18.89 -3.54
C GLU A 42 6.36 20.08 -2.70
N VAL A 43 7.25 20.68 -1.91
CA VAL A 43 6.94 21.85 -1.07
C VAL A 43 7.77 23.03 -1.55
N ASN A 44 7.35 23.59 -2.69
CA ASN A 44 8.07 24.67 -3.38
C ASN A 44 8.22 25.95 -2.54
N SER A 45 7.36 26.16 -1.55
CA SER A 45 7.48 27.30 -0.64
C SER A 45 8.74 27.25 0.23
N CYS A 46 9.41 26.08 0.32
CA CYS A 46 10.68 25.92 1.03
C CYS A 46 11.92 26.13 0.17
N ASN A 47 11.78 26.38 -1.14
CA ASN A 47 12.95 26.47 -2.05
C ASN A 47 13.92 27.60 -1.67
N ALA A 48 13.40 28.76 -1.27
CA ALA A 48 14.23 29.88 -0.83
C ALA A 48 14.97 29.57 0.49
N ASP A 49 14.28 28.94 1.44
CA ASP A 49 14.85 28.56 2.73
C ASP A 49 15.90 27.45 2.56
N ALA A 50 15.65 26.48 1.69
CA ALA A 50 16.58 25.42 1.36
C ALA A 50 17.88 25.96 0.75
N ALA A 51 17.79 27.00 -0.10
CA ALA A 51 18.97 27.65 -0.67
C ALA A 51 19.84 28.35 0.39
N ILE A 52 19.24 28.83 1.49
CA ILE A 52 19.93 29.53 2.58
C ILE A 52 20.50 28.54 3.59
N PHE A 53 19.67 27.62 4.09
CA PHE A 53 20.00 26.77 5.23
C PHE A 53 20.58 25.41 4.83
N CYS A 54 20.28 24.93 3.63
CA CYS A 54 20.61 23.59 3.17
C CYS A 54 21.31 23.58 1.79
N PRO A 55 22.33 24.42 1.56
CA PRO A 55 22.96 24.56 0.25
C PRO A 55 23.59 23.24 -0.22
N GLY A 56 23.41 22.92 -1.50
CA GLY A 56 23.97 21.73 -2.14
C GLY A 56 23.12 20.45 -2.01
N LEU A 57 22.02 20.48 -1.27
CA LEU A 57 21.04 19.39 -1.27
C LEU A 57 20.02 19.57 -2.40
N PRO A 58 19.61 18.48 -3.08
CA PRO A 58 18.53 18.54 -4.07
C PRO A 58 17.22 19.02 -3.41
N LEU A 59 16.54 19.98 -4.03
CA LEU A 59 15.23 20.48 -3.58
C LEU A 59 14.21 19.34 -3.51
N ASN A 60 13.25 19.47 -2.59
CA ASN A 60 12.16 18.51 -2.38
C ASN A 60 12.62 17.06 -2.14
N SER A 61 13.89 16.85 -1.78
CA SER A 61 14.43 15.54 -1.44
C SER A 61 14.27 15.25 0.05
N GLN A 62 14.21 13.97 0.40
CA GLN A 62 14.22 13.52 1.80
C GLN A 62 15.36 14.17 2.60
N LYS A 63 16.56 14.28 2.00
CA LYS A 63 17.72 14.90 2.65
C LYS A 63 17.52 16.40 2.86
N SER A 64 16.93 17.11 1.90
CA SER A 64 16.62 18.53 2.04
C SER A 64 15.57 18.76 3.13
N PHE A 65 14.51 17.94 3.18
CA PHE A 65 13.52 18.02 4.25
C PHE A 65 14.13 17.76 5.63
N MET A 66 14.92 16.69 5.78
CA MET A 66 15.64 16.41 7.03
C MET A 66 16.60 17.53 7.45
N CYS A 67 17.23 18.20 6.50
CA CYS A 67 18.06 19.36 6.81
C CYS A 67 17.22 20.56 7.27
N LEU A 68 16.13 20.89 6.56
CA LEU A 68 15.24 22.01 6.91
C LEU A 68 14.64 21.86 8.31
N THR A 69 14.38 20.65 8.78
CA THR A 69 13.89 20.43 10.15
C THR A 69 14.88 20.86 11.23
N ALA A 70 16.19 20.87 10.95
CA ALA A 70 17.20 21.37 11.90
C ALA A 70 17.17 22.91 12.07
N TYR A 71 16.50 23.61 11.16
CA TYR A 71 16.38 25.06 11.12
C TYR A 71 14.93 25.52 11.26
N GLU A 72 14.05 24.69 11.84
CA GLU A 72 12.60 24.91 11.87
C GLU A 72 12.22 26.31 12.38
N ASP A 73 12.90 26.82 13.39
CA ASP A 73 12.63 28.14 13.96
C ASP A 73 12.97 29.28 12.99
N ASN A 74 13.96 29.07 12.12
CA ASN A 74 14.46 30.05 11.16
C ASN A 74 13.78 29.99 9.79
N LEU A 75 12.93 28.99 9.54
CA LEU A 75 12.19 28.89 8.28
C LEU A 75 11.19 30.04 8.12
N SER A 76 11.00 30.46 6.87
CA SER A 76 9.98 31.43 6.51
C SER A 76 8.58 30.91 6.83
N THR A 77 7.64 31.83 7.06
CA THR A 77 6.22 31.49 7.22
C THR A 77 5.69 30.72 6.01
N ALA A 78 6.14 31.07 4.80
CA ALA A 78 5.74 30.39 3.57
C ALA A 78 6.17 28.90 3.57
N CYS A 79 7.41 28.60 3.95
CA CYS A 79 7.88 27.22 4.06
C CYS A 79 7.13 26.45 5.15
N LYS A 80 6.97 27.03 6.35
CA LYS A 80 6.22 26.41 7.45
C LYS A 80 4.78 26.05 7.04
N LEU A 81 4.09 26.99 6.41
CA LEU A 81 2.73 26.77 5.92
C LEU A 81 2.67 25.72 4.83
N GLY A 82 3.62 25.73 3.88
CA GLY A 82 3.65 24.71 2.82
C GLY A 82 3.92 23.30 3.35
N ILE A 83 4.79 23.15 4.36
CA ILE A 83 4.99 21.86 5.04
C ILE A 83 3.69 21.41 5.72
N ALA A 84 3.02 22.31 6.43
CA ALA A 84 1.76 22.01 7.11
C ALA A 84 0.65 21.62 6.12
N GLU A 85 0.50 22.35 5.02
CA GLU A 85 -0.47 22.07 3.97
C GLU A 85 -0.21 20.72 3.29
N ALA A 86 1.05 20.41 2.98
CA ALA A 86 1.45 19.13 2.42
C ALA A 86 1.16 17.98 3.40
N ALA A 87 1.50 18.14 4.68
CA ALA A 87 1.22 17.15 5.71
C ALA A 87 -0.30 16.87 5.84
N MET A 88 -1.12 17.92 5.89
CA MET A 88 -2.58 17.78 5.97
C MET A 88 -3.15 17.06 4.74
N THR A 89 -2.69 17.43 3.54
CA THR A 89 -3.11 16.78 2.29
C THR A 89 -2.79 15.30 2.29
N LEU A 90 -1.58 14.93 2.71
CA LEU A 90 -1.15 13.54 2.80
C LEU A 90 -1.98 12.74 3.81
N GLU A 91 -2.21 13.31 4.99
CA GLU A 91 -3.01 12.67 6.03
C GLU A 91 -4.46 12.43 5.56
N MET A 92 -5.08 13.45 4.95
CA MET A 92 -6.42 13.31 4.35
C MET A 92 -6.47 12.24 3.26
N GLY A 93 -5.46 12.21 2.39
CA GLY A 93 -5.33 11.19 1.35
C GLY A 93 -5.22 9.77 1.93
N MET A 94 -4.41 9.59 2.97
CA MET A 94 -4.27 8.28 3.65
C MET A 94 -5.58 7.84 4.30
N MET A 95 -6.31 8.75 4.96
CA MET A 95 -7.63 8.46 5.54
C MET A 95 -8.65 8.06 4.47
N ALA A 96 -8.66 8.75 3.33
CA ALA A 96 -9.52 8.43 2.20
C ALA A 96 -9.24 7.03 1.62
N ILE A 97 -7.96 6.65 1.53
CA ILE A 97 -7.54 5.31 1.11
C ILE A 97 -8.00 4.25 2.12
N ASP A 98 -7.74 4.45 3.42
CA ASP A 98 -8.14 3.50 4.47
C ASP A 98 -9.66 3.29 4.54
N TYR A 99 -10.43 4.38 4.47
CA TYR A 99 -11.89 4.32 4.39
C TYR A 99 -12.37 3.48 3.20
N SER A 100 -11.78 3.71 2.02
CA SER A 100 -12.11 2.96 0.81
C SER A 100 -11.72 1.49 0.88
N ILE A 101 -10.54 1.17 1.43
CA ILE A 101 -10.11 -0.22 1.66
C ILE A 101 -11.14 -0.93 2.53
N LYS A 102 -11.49 -0.37 3.69
CA LYS A 102 -12.46 -0.97 4.62
C LYS A 102 -13.84 -1.17 3.99
N ALA A 103 -14.27 -0.23 3.15
CA ALA A 103 -15.55 -0.33 2.47
C ALA A 103 -15.56 -1.41 1.39
N CYS A 104 -14.44 -1.58 0.68
CA CYS A 104 -14.33 -2.40 -0.53
C CYS A 104 -13.64 -3.75 -0.36
N GLU A 105 -12.99 -4.04 0.76
CA GLU A 105 -12.16 -5.25 0.96
C GLU A 105 -12.89 -6.54 0.54
N ALA A 106 -14.10 -6.75 1.05
CA ALA A 106 -14.90 -7.93 0.72
C ALA A 106 -15.28 -8.02 -0.76
N ASP A 107 -15.55 -6.89 -1.42
CA ASP A 107 -15.87 -6.85 -2.84
C ASP A 107 -14.62 -7.10 -3.69
N ALA A 108 -13.49 -6.52 -3.32
CA ALA A 108 -12.22 -6.71 -3.99
C ALA A 108 -11.69 -8.15 -3.83
N ASP A 109 -11.84 -8.77 -2.67
CA ASP A 109 -11.54 -10.19 -2.45
C ASP A 109 -12.43 -11.09 -3.33
N LYS A 110 -13.69 -10.71 -3.54
CA LYS A 110 -14.63 -11.51 -4.33
C LYS A 110 -14.43 -11.37 -5.83
N PHE A 111 -14.13 -10.17 -6.31
CA PHE A 111 -14.16 -9.85 -7.74
C PHE A 111 -12.79 -9.52 -8.34
N CYS A 112 -11.81 -9.14 -7.51
CA CYS A 112 -10.53 -8.58 -7.96
C CYS A 112 -9.31 -9.31 -7.37
N LEU A 113 -9.49 -10.46 -6.72
CA LEU A 113 -8.40 -11.21 -6.08
C LEU A 113 -7.29 -11.60 -7.05
N ASN A 114 -7.60 -11.83 -8.33
CA ASN A 114 -6.60 -12.20 -9.34
C ASN A 114 -5.91 -11.00 -10.00
N VAL A 115 -6.26 -9.77 -9.59
CA VAL A 115 -5.63 -8.55 -10.11
C VAL A 115 -4.33 -8.28 -9.34
N GLU A 116 -3.32 -7.84 -10.08
CA GLU A 116 -2.06 -7.40 -9.51
C GLU A 116 -2.24 -6.02 -8.85
N ALA A 117 -1.81 -5.90 -7.59
CA ALA A 117 -1.89 -4.64 -6.85
C ALA A 117 -0.96 -3.57 -7.43
N GLY A 118 -1.20 -2.29 -7.11
CA GLY A 118 -0.45 -1.16 -7.65
C GLY A 118 -1.15 -0.47 -8.83
N GLU A 119 -0.68 0.74 -9.16
CA GLU A 119 -1.10 1.55 -10.33
C GLU A 119 -2.62 1.74 -10.48
N GLY A 120 -3.38 1.68 -9.38
CA GLY A 120 -4.83 1.82 -9.42
C GLY A 120 -5.59 0.61 -9.99
N ARG A 121 -4.93 -0.49 -10.36
CA ARG A 121 -5.55 -1.64 -11.06
C ARG A 121 -6.70 -2.29 -10.29
N ILE A 122 -6.57 -2.37 -8.96
CA ILE A 122 -7.65 -2.89 -8.09
C ILE A 122 -8.88 -1.97 -8.16
N VAL A 123 -8.68 -0.66 -8.12
CA VAL A 123 -9.77 0.32 -8.24
C VAL A 123 -10.42 0.23 -9.62
N SER A 124 -9.64 0.12 -10.71
CA SER A 124 -10.18 -0.10 -12.06
C SER A 124 -10.98 -1.41 -12.16
N CYS A 125 -10.53 -2.47 -11.49
CA CYS A 125 -11.29 -3.72 -11.44
C CYS A 125 -12.62 -3.57 -10.69
N LEU A 126 -12.62 -2.86 -9.56
CA LEU A 126 -13.83 -2.55 -8.80
C LEU A 126 -14.81 -1.73 -9.66
N VAL A 127 -14.35 -0.65 -10.28
CA VAL A 127 -15.17 0.19 -11.18
C VAL A 127 -15.80 -0.63 -12.31
N LYS A 128 -15.03 -1.53 -12.95
CA LYS A 128 -15.56 -2.44 -13.99
C LYS A 128 -16.62 -3.42 -13.49
N ASN A 129 -16.67 -3.68 -12.18
CA ASN A 129 -17.64 -4.55 -11.53
C ASN A 129 -18.73 -3.77 -10.76
N GLU A 130 -18.89 -2.45 -10.98
CA GLU A 130 -19.81 -1.57 -10.23
C GLU A 130 -21.17 -2.22 -9.92
N ALA A 131 -21.82 -2.81 -10.92
CA ALA A 131 -23.14 -3.43 -10.79
C ALA A 131 -23.21 -4.63 -9.82
N LYS A 132 -22.06 -5.16 -9.40
CA LYS A 132 -21.92 -6.31 -8.48
C LYS A 132 -21.41 -5.91 -7.10
N LEU A 133 -20.96 -4.67 -6.91
CA LEU A 133 -20.36 -4.21 -5.66
C LEU A 133 -21.42 -3.83 -4.63
N ALA A 134 -21.06 -3.87 -3.35
CA ALA A 134 -21.88 -3.28 -2.31
C ALA A 134 -21.93 -1.74 -2.47
N SER A 135 -23.08 -1.14 -2.14
CA SER A 135 -23.26 0.32 -2.21
C SER A 135 -22.22 1.08 -1.40
N ARG A 136 -21.81 0.55 -0.24
CA ARG A 136 -20.77 1.13 0.60
C ARG A 136 -19.42 1.28 -0.14
N CYS A 137 -19.04 0.31 -0.97
CA CYS A 137 -17.78 0.37 -1.70
C CYS A 137 -17.86 1.41 -2.82
N VAL A 138 -18.95 1.40 -3.60
CA VAL A 138 -19.19 2.39 -4.66
C VAL A 138 -19.20 3.81 -4.10
N ASN A 139 -19.91 4.03 -3.00
CA ASN A 139 -20.00 5.34 -2.37
C ASN A 139 -18.65 5.79 -1.84
N ALA A 140 -17.92 4.93 -1.11
CA ALA A 140 -16.62 5.29 -0.56
C ALA A 140 -15.63 5.72 -1.65
N LEU A 141 -15.57 4.98 -2.76
CA LEU A 141 -14.70 5.34 -3.89
C LEU A 141 -15.09 6.67 -4.54
N LYS A 142 -16.39 6.99 -4.66
CA LYS A 142 -16.87 8.27 -5.22
C LYS A 142 -16.64 9.44 -4.27
N GLU A 143 -16.90 9.25 -2.98
CA GLU A 143 -16.72 10.28 -1.93
C GLU A 143 -15.25 10.66 -1.74
N THR A 144 -14.34 9.70 -1.93
CA THR A 144 -12.89 9.90 -1.79
C THR A 144 -12.18 10.34 -3.07
N GLY A 145 -12.89 10.40 -4.20
CA GLY A 145 -12.31 10.70 -5.51
C GLY A 145 -11.43 9.58 -6.09
N LEU A 146 -11.42 8.39 -5.48
CA LEU A 146 -10.68 7.24 -5.99
C LEU A 146 -11.38 6.60 -7.19
N TRP A 147 -12.70 6.79 -7.33
CA TRP A 147 -13.47 6.28 -8.45
C TRP A 147 -12.87 6.71 -9.81
N GLU A 148 -12.46 7.96 -9.89
CA GLU A 148 -11.90 8.63 -11.07
C GLU A 148 -10.55 8.04 -11.49
N LEU A 149 -9.80 7.44 -10.56
CA LEU A 149 -8.57 6.71 -10.88
C LEU A 149 -8.86 5.42 -11.63
N GLY A 150 -10.00 4.77 -11.36
CA GLY A 150 -10.38 3.49 -11.96
C GLY A 150 -10.98 3.58 -13.36
N VAL A 151 -11.31 4.78 -13.83
CA VAL A 151 -11.96 5.03 -15.13
C VAL A 151 -10.94 5.23 -16.27
N LYS A 152 -9.66 5.42 -15.95
CA LYS A 152 -8.55 5.49 -16.92
C LYS A 152 -8.19 4.10 -17.45
#